data_AF-A0A3D9CCB6-F1
#
_entry.id   AF-A0A3D9CCB6-F1
#
_cell.length_a   1.000
_cell.length_b   1.000
_cell.length_c   1.000
_cell.angle_alpha   90.00
_cell.angle_beta   90.00
_cell.angle_gamma   90.00
#
_symmetry.space_group_name_H-M   'P 1'
#
loop_
_entity.id
_entity.type
_entity.pdbx_description
1 polymer ?
#
loop_
_entity_poly.entity_id
_entity_poly.type
_entity_poly.pdbx_seq_one_letter_code
_entity_poly.pdbx_strand_id
1 'polypeptide(L)'
;MKNNSFAYLLFLFLMFSCSEKQKTVKQQEQKAAITILIQPFRDIPSEKVGKVTEGIRKVYPNIKVLDAIDFPGNAYYKERNRYRADSIIKFLSAETKEGFVTIGLTSKDISVTKGNVKDFGVMGLGYRPGKACVASNFRLNKINSDEQFYKIAIHELGHTQGLPHCPEKMCFMRDAEGKNPTNEETDFCKKCKTFLISKNWKFSSI
;
A
#
# COMPACT_ATOMS: atom_id res chain seq x y z
N MET A 1 15.87 -61.04 -71.17
CA MET A 1 14.95 -59.90 -71.41
C MET A 1 13.89 -59.93 -70.30
N LYS A 2 13.76 -58.84 -69.54
CA LYS A 2 13.09 -58.77 -68.23
C LYS A 2 11.58 -58.47 -68.33
N ASN A 3 10.80 -59.25 -67.55
CA ASN A 3 9.60 -59.00 -66.72
C ASN A 3 8.51 -58.01 -67.18
N ASN A 4 7.22 -58.40 -67.25
CA ASN A 4 6.21 -58.59 -66.18
C ASN A 4 5.96 -57.32 -65.35
N SER A 5 4.77 -56.95 -64.85
CA SER A 5 3.34 -57.33 -64.96
C SER A 5 2.64 -56.43 -63.90
N PHE A 6 1.38 -56.01 -64.14
CA PHE A 6 0.31 -55.62 -63.19
C PHE A 6 0.61 -54.87 -61.86
N ALA A 7 -0.16 -53.80 -61.58
CA ALA A 7 -1.15 -53.74 -60.49
C ALA A 7 -1.66 -52.31 -60.19
N TYR A 8 -2.98 -52.21 -59.99
CA TYR A 8 -3.72 -51.09 -59.37
C TYR A 8 -3.33 -50.91 -57.89
N LEU A 9 -3.33 -49.68 -57.37
CA LEU A 9 -3.69 -49.42 -55.97
C LEU A 9 -4.13 -47.97 -55.71
N LEU A 10 -5.36 -47.89 -55.21
CA LEU A 10 -6.10 -46.75 -54.67
C LEU A 10 -5.47 -46.30 -53.34
N PHE A 11 -5.28 -45.01 -53.08
CA PHE A 11 -5.15 -44.52 -51.70
C PHE A 11 -5.75 -43.12 -51.52
N LEU A 12 -6.91 -43.12 -50.86
CA LEU A 12 -7.55 -41.98 -50.20
C LEU A 12 -6.58 -41.40 -49.15
N PHE A 13 -6.20 -40.12 -49.26
CA PHE A 13 -5.59 -39.38 -48.16
C PHE A 13 -6.59 -38.37 -47.60
N LEU A 14 -7.37 -38.81 -46.61
CA LEU A 14 -8.07 -37.93 -45.66
C LEU A 14 -7.00 -37.31 -44.74
N MET A 15 -6.50 -36.13 -45.08
CA MET A 15 -5.64 -35.35 -44.18
C MET A 15 -6.51 -34.70 -43.10
N PHE A 16 -6.51 -35.31 -41.92
CA PHE A 16 -6.95 -34.71 -40.66
C PHE A 16 -6.14 -33.42 -40.42
N SER A 17 -6.78 -32.27 -40.61
CA SER A 17 -6.26 -30.98 -40.17
C SER A 17 -6.57 -30.77 -38.69
N CYS A 18 -5.73 -31.31 -37.81
CA CYS A 18 -5.74 -30.93 -36.40
C CYS A 18 -5.13 -29.53 -36.24
N SER A 19 -5.99 -28.51 -36.12
CA SER A 19 -5.58 -27.16 -35.76
C SER A 19 -5.25 -27.10 -34.27
N GLU A 20 -3.97 -27.17 -33.93
CA GLU A 20 -3.49 -26.96 -32.57
C GLU A 20 -3.63 -25.46 -32.21
N LYS A 21 -4.66 -25.12 -31.44
CA LYS A 21 -4.82 -23.76 -30.89
C LYS A 21 -3.72 -23.52 -29.86
N GLN A 22 -2.67 -22.80 -30.25
CA GLN A 22 -1.73 -22.21 -29.31
C GLN A 22 -2.48 -21.30 -28.34
N LYS A 23 -2.55 -21.71 -27.07
CA LYS A 23 -2.98 -20.86 -25.97
C LYS A 23 -1.90 -19.82 -25.75
N THR A 24 -2.14 -18.59 -26.19
CA THR A 24 -1.38 -17.42 -25.74
C THR A 24 -1.51 -17.31 -24.22
N VAL A 25 -0.48 -17.75 -23.51
CA VAL A 25 -0.29 -17.48 -22.09
C VAL A 25 -0.03 -15.97 -21.99
N LYS A 26 -1.01 -15.22 -21.47
CA LYS A 26 -0.78 -13.84 -21.02
C LYS A 26 0.33 -13.88 -19.98
N GLN A 27 1.55 -13.47 -20.34
CA GLN A 27 2.56 -13.11 -19.35
C GLN A 27 1.95 -11.99 -18.50
N GLN A 28 1.64 -12.30 -17.24
CA GLN A 28 1.36 -11.26 -16.25
C GLN A 28 2.65 -10.44 -16.14
N GLU A 29 2.63 -9.21 -16.64
CA GLU A 29 3.64 -8.21 -16.31
C GLU A 29 3.78 -8.17 -14.79
N GLN A 30 4.91 -8.66 -14.28
CA GLN A 30 5.26 -8.55 -12.88
C GLN A 30 5.44 -7.06 -12.61
N LYS A 31 4.41 -6.43 -12.01
CA LYS A 31 4.44 -5.01 -11.69
C LYS A 31 5.68 -4.74 -10.84
N ALA A 32 6.55 -3.85 -11.30
CA ALA A 32 7.81 -3.54 -10.64
C ALA A 32 7.59 -3.20 -9.15
N ALA A 33 8.47 -3.69 -8.29
CA ALA A 33 8.39 -3.45 -6.85
C ALA A 33 8.47 -1.95 -6.58
N ILE A 34 7.52 -1.40 -5.80
CA ILE A 34 7.60 0.00 -5.39
C ILE A 34 8.68 0.19 -4.32
N THR A 35 9.17 1.41 -4.15
CA THR A 35 9.96 1.83 -3.00
C THR A 35 9.14 2.75 -2.10
N ILE A 36 9.12 2.47 -0.79
CA ILE A 36 8.46 3.32 0.19
C ILE A 36 9.44 4.42 0.64
N LEU A 37 9.03 5.67 0.49
CA LEU A 37 9.71 6.85 0.97
C LEU A 37 9.10 7.26 2.32
N ILE A 38 9.91 7.23 3.38
CA ILE A 38 9.52 7.78 4.69
C ILE A 38 9.93 9.25 4.69
N GLN A 39 8.94 10.14 4.74
CA GLN A 39 9.14 11.60 4.75
C GLN A 39 8.77 12.16 6.14
N PRO A 40 9.73 12.43 7.02
CA PRO A 40 9.46 13.13 8.26
C PRO A 40 9.11 14.60 8.01
N PHE A 41 8.16 15.13 8.77
CA PHE A 41 8.04 16.58 8.95
C PHE A 41 8.90 17.03 10.13
N ARG A 42 9.40 18.28 10.12
CA ARG A 42 10.38 18.75 11.13
C ARG A 42 9.91 18.67 12.58
N ASP A 43 8.62 18.56 12.83
CA ASP A 43 8.06 18.50 14.18
C ASP A 43 8.18 17.12 14.85
N ILE A 44 8.46 16.05 14.08
CA ILE A 44 8.56 14.71 14.64
C ILE A 44 9.99 14.38 15.11
N PRO A 45 10.15 13.81 16.32
CA PRO A 45 11.45 13.32 16.78
C PRO A 45 11.99 12.19 15.89
N SER A 46 13.30 12.23 15.58
CA SER A 46 13.97 11.21 14.76
C SER A 46 13.86 9.80 15.35
N GLU A 47 13.84 9.66 16.68
CA GLU A 47 13.63 8.39 17.37
C GLU A 47 12.31 7.72 16.96
N LYS A 48 11.21 8.48 16.88
CA LYS A 48 9.91 7.95 16.47
C LYS A 48 9.89 7.54 15.00
N VAL A 49 10.57 8.30 14.15
CA VAL A 49 10.76 7.93 12.73
C VAL A 49 11.53 6.61 12.63
N GLY A 50 12.59 6.44 13.43
CA GLY A 50 13.38 5.21 13.50
C GLY A 50 12.53 4.00 13.85
N LYS A 51 11.77 4.07 14.96
CA LYS A 51 10.88 2.99 15.42
C LYS A 51 9.83 2.58 14.38
N VAL A 52 9.17 3.54 13.74
CA VAL A 52 8.20 3.25 12.66
C VAL A 52 8.90 2.61 11.46
N THR A 53 10.06 3.15 11.05
CA THR A 53 10.84 2.64 9.92
C THR A 53 11.27 1.19 10.17
N GLU A 54 11.77 0.88 11.36
CA GLU A 54 12.14 -0.48 11.77
C GLU A 54 10.95 -1.44 11.73
N GLY A 55 9.77 -0.99 12.18
CA GLY A 55 8.54 -1.75 12.06
C GLY A 55 8.21 -2.09 10.60
N ILE A 56 8.22 -1.08 9.71
CA ILE A 56 7.89 -1.28 8.29
C ILE A 56 8.93 -2.17 7.59
N ARG A 57 10.23 -2.06 7.93
CA ARG A 57 11.31 -2.91 7.38
C ARG A 57 11.09 -4.40 7.62
N LYS A 58 10.37 -4.78 8.68
CA LYS A 58 10.05 -6.19 8.95
C LYS A 58 9.12 -6.79 7.90
N VAL A 59 8.31 -5.97 7.23
CA VAL A 59 7.27 -6.42 6.30
C VAL A 59 7.43 -5.91 4.87
N TYR A 60 8.34 -4.97 4.63
CA TYR A 60 8.62 -4.45 3.29
C TYR A 60 10.12 -4.16 3.08
N PRO A 61 10.74 -4.69 2.00
CA PRO A 61 12.20 -4.61 1.84
C PRO A 61 12.69 -3.25 1.31
N ASN A 62 11.92 -2.59 0.43
CA ASN A 62 12.39 -1.41 -0.31
C ASN A 62 11.94 -0.13 0.38
N ILE A 63 12.76 0.40 1.29
CA ILE A 63 12.46 1.59 2.08
C ILE A 63 13.61 2.58 2.03
N LYS A 64 13.31 3.88 1.85
CA LYS A 64 14.25 4.99 1.99
C LYS A 64 13.69 6.04 2.95
N VAL A 65 14.49 6.44 3.93
CA VAL A 65 14.17 7.59 4.80
C VAL A 65 14.73 8.86 4.15
N LEU A 66 13.92 9.90 4.09
CA LEU A 66 14.28 11.21 3.53
C LEU A 66 14.61 12.21 4.65
N ASP A 67 15.28 13.29 4.29
CA ASP A 67 15.53 14.41 5.19
C ASP A 67 14.21 15.08 5.61
N ALA A 68 14.15 15.57 6.84
CA ALA A 68 12.95 16.20 7.37
C ALA A 68 12.63 17.53 6.68
N ILE A 69 11.36 17.74 6.32
CA ILE A 69 10.87 18.93 5.63
C ILE A 69 9.83 19.70 6.45
N ASP A 70 9.59 20.96 6.11
CA ASP A 70 8.46 21.71 6.66
C ASP A 70 7.13 21.25 6.02
N PHE A 71 6.01 21.53 6.68
CA PHE A 71 4.69 21.33 6.08
C PHE A 71 4.50 22.22 4.85
N PRO A 72 3.73 21.78 3.84
CA PRO A 72 3.32 22.68 2.77
C PRO A 72 2.45 23.81 3.34
N GLY A 73 2.71 25.05 2.93
CA GLY A 73 2.09 26.24 3.54
C GLY A 73 0.56 26.27 3.45
N ASN A 74 -0.04 25.59 2.46
CA ASN A 74 -1.48 25.49 2.28
C ASN A 74 -2.15 24.37 3.10
N ALA A 75 -1.41 23.57 3.87
CA ALA A 75 -2.01 22.54 4.70
C ALA A 75 -2.46 23.05 6.07
N TYR A 76 -1.98 24.20 6.54
CA TYR A 76 -2.33 24.68 7.88
C TYR A 76 -3.76 25.21 7.95
N TYR A 77 -4.55 24.68 8.88
CA TYR A 77 -5.91 25.08 9.18
C TYR A 77 -5.94 25.83 10.53
N LYS A 78 -6.03 27.16 10.43
CA LYS A 78 -5.81 28.10 11.54
C LYS A 78 -6.83 27.97 12.66
N GLU A 79 -8.10 27.78 12.31
CA GLU A 79 -9.25 27.83 13.21
C GLU A 79 -9.22 26.72 14.28
N ARG A 80 -8.53 25.61 14.01
CA ARG A 80 -8.37 24.49 14.95
C ARG A 80 -6.91 24.12 15.21
N ASN A 81 -5.97 24.89 14.67
CA ASN A 81 -4.53 24.62 14.78
C ASN A 81 -4.14 23.20 14.33
N ARG A 82 -4.65 22.78 13.16
CA ARG A 82 -4.40 21.45 12.57
C ARG A 82 -3.79 21.56 11.20
N TYR A 83 -3.33 20.43 10.67
CA TYR A 83 -2.91 20.32 9.28
C TYR A 83 -3.85 19.42 8.48
N ARG A 84 -4.29 19.91 7.33
CA ARG A 84 -5.16 19.22 6.39
C ARG A 84 -4.43 18.04 5.77
N ALA A 85 -4.82 16.82 6.15
CA ALA A 85 -4.19 15.59 5.70
C ALA A 85 -4.31 15.40 4.18
N ASP A 86 -5.45 15.79 3.61
CA ASP A 86 -5.68 15.83 2.15
C ASP A 86 -4.73 16.79 1.42
N SER A 87 -4.44 17.95 2.02
CA SER A 87 -3.47 18.89 1.47
C SER A 87 -2.02 18.39 1.59
N ILE A 88 -1.68 17.74 2.71
CA ILE A 88 -0.38 17.06 2.88
C ILE A 88 -0.20 15.98 1.82
N ILE A 89 -1.18 15.09 1.63
CA ILE A 89 -1.09 14.01 0.64
C ILE A 89 -0.99 14.57 -0.77
N LYS A 90 -1.74 15.62 -1.10
CA LYS A 90 -1.65 16.26 -2.42
C LYS A 90 -0.23 16.75 -2.71
N PHE A 91 0.40 17.41 -1.74
CA PHE A 91 1.79 17.86 -1.85
C PHE A 91 2.75 16.67 -2.02
N LEU A 92 2.73 15.70 -1.11
CA LEU A 92 3.62 14.53 -1.17
C LEU A 92 3.43 13.72 -2.46
N SER A 93 2.18 13.56 -2.92
CA SER A 93 1.87 12.83 -4.14
C SER A 93 2.40 13.52 -5.40
N ALA A 94 2.48 14.86 -5.41
CA ALA A 94 3.05 15.60 -6.55
C ALA A 94 4.58 15.39 -6.66
N GLU A 95 5.25 15.28 -5.52
CA GLU A 95 6.70 15.03 -5.43
C GLU A 95 7.06 13.54 -5.61
N THR A 96 6.09 12.64 -5.47
CA THR A 96 6.32 11.19 -5.54
C THR A 96 6.36 10.69 -6.98
N LYS A 97 7.54 10.29 -7.44
CA LYS A 97 7.78 9.71 -8.77
C LYS A 97 7.12 8.34 -8.94
N GLU A 98 6.98 7.90 -10.18
CA GLU A 98 6.53 6.54 -10.48
C GLU A 98 7.48 5.49 -9.90
N GLY A 99 6.93 4.37 -9.45
CA GLY A 99 7.68 3.34 -8.72
C GLY A 99 7.90 3.65 -7.23
N PHE A 100 7.39 4.78 -6.72
CA PHE A 100 7.48 5.15 -5.31
C PHE A 100 6.10 5.35 -4.66
N VAL A 101 6.07 5.19 -3.33
CA VAL A 101 4.97 5.64 -2.47
C VAL A 101 5.58 6.40 -1.30
N THR A 102 5.03 7.56 -0.95
CA THR A 102 5.54 8.38 0.17
C THR A 102 4.59 8.37 1.36
N ILE A 103 5.10 8.09 2.55
CA ILE A 103 4.38 8.30 3.81
C ILE A 103 4.96 9.49 4.56
N GLY A 104 4.12 10.50 4.81
CA GLY A 104 4.43 11.61 5.70
C GLY A 104 4.28 11.20 7.16
N LEU A 105 5.27 11.52 8.01
CA LEU A 105 5.21 11.26 9.46
C LEU A 105 5.26 12.58 10.24
N THR A 106 4.32 12.77 11.16
CA THR A 106 4.14 14.03 11.91
C THR A 106 3.74 13.79 13.37
N SER A 107 4.03 14.75 14.24
CA SER A 107 3.45 14.87 15.59
C SER A 107 2.40 15.97 15.73
N LYS A 108 2.04 16.67 14.64
CA LYS A 108 0.92 17.62 14.60
C LYS A 108 -0.41 16.91 14.44
N ASP A 109 -1.45 17.51 15.00
CA ASP A 109 -2.82 17.09 14.76
C ASP A 109 -3.19 17.29 13.29
N ILE A 110 -3.80 16.27 12.68
CA ILE A 110 -4.21 16.29 11.28
C ILE A 110 -5.70 16.06 11.13
N SER A 111 -6.25 16.51 10.01
CA SER A 111 -7.69 16.52 9.80
C SER A 111 -8.11 16.36 8.34
N VAL A 112 -9.38 15.98 8.18
CA VAL A 112 -10.07 15.85 6.90
C VAL A 112 -11.47 16.46 6.98
N THR A 113 -12.10 16.68 5.84
CA THR A 113 -13.54 16.95 5.82
C THR A 113 -14.32 15.64 5.90
N LYS A 114 -15.20 15.50 6.90
CA LYS A 114 -16.08 14.34 7.11
C LYS A 114 -17.53 14.80 7.19
N GLY A 115 -18.28 14.60 6.10
CA GLY A 115 -19.63 15.15 5.97
C GLY A 115 -19.63 16.66 6.15
N ASN A 116 -20.44 17.16 7.08
CA ASN A 116 -20.52 18.60 7.39
C ASN A 116 -19.38 19.11 8.28
N VAL A 117 -18.52 18.23 8.82
CA VAL A 117 -17.40 18.62 9.67
C VAL A 117 -16.18 18.87 8.79
N LYS A 118 -15.89 20.15 8.49
CA LYS A 118 -14.77 20.56 7.62
C LYS A 118 -13.40 20.10 8.10
N ASP A 119 -13.22 19.99 9.41
CA ASP A 119 -11.95 19.73 10.08
C ASP A 119 -12.09 18.61 11.13
N PHE A 120 -12.49 17.43 10.68
CA PHE A 120 -12.58 16.23 11.51
C PHE A 120 -11.18 15.67 11.72
N GLY A 121 -10.76 15.54 12.98
CA GLY A 121 -9.42 15.06 13.31
C GLY A 121 -9.24 13.57 13.08
N VAL A 122 -8.08 13.16 12.56
CA VAL A 122 -7.77 11.76 12.22
C VAL A 122 -6.37 11.39 12.69
N MET A 123 -6.11 10.09 12.83
CA MET A 123 -4.76 9.57 13.15
C MET A 123 -3.90 9.42 11.89
N GLY A 124 -4.53 9.21 10.74
CA GLY A 124 -3.86 9.07 9.45
C GLY A 124 -4.85 9.29 8.31
N LEU A 125 -4.30 9.35 7.09
CA LEU A 125 -5.08 9.31 5.86
C LEU A 125 -4.22 8.72 4.74
N GLY A 126 -4.82 7.82 3.97
CA GLY A 126 -4.24 7.22 2.77
C GLY A 126 -5.31 7.06 1.69
N TYR A 127 -4.95 7.43 0.45
CA TYR A 127 -5.82 7.16 -0.70
C TYR A 127 -5.65 5.74 -1.22
N ARG A 128 -6.72 5.20 -1.81
CA ARG A 128 -6.83 3.77 -2.15
C ARG A 128 -7.17 3.53 -3.63
N PRO A 129 -6.23 3.06 -4.45
CA PRO A 129 -4.78 3.15 -4.22
C PRO A 129 -4.32 4.62 -4.27
N GLY A 130 -3.08 4.88 -3.86
CA GLY A 130 -2.53 6.24 -3.80
C GLY A 130 -1.02 6.23 -3.86
N LYS A 131 -0.42 7.34 -4.31
CA LYS A 131 1.04 7.53 -4.31
C LYS A 131 1.57 8.11 -3.00
N ALA A 132 0.69 8.61 -2.13
CA ALA A 132 1.10 9.11 -0.82
C ALA A 132 0.03 8.90 0.25
N CYS A 133 0.49 8.90 1.50
CA CYS A 133 -0.34 8.91 2.70
C CYS A 133 0.35 9.71 3.83
N VAL A 134 -0.33 9.93 4.94
CA VAL A 134 0.21 10.61 6.12
C VAL A 134 -0.28 9.94 7.39
N ALA A 135 0.60 9.80 8.38
CA ALA A 135 0.28 9.31 9.72
C ALA A 135 0.75 10.32 10.78
N SER A 136 -0.06 10.49 11.82
CA SER A 136 0.20 11.38 12.95
C SER A 136 0.20 10.60 14.27
N ASN A 137 1.18 10.90 15.13
CA ASN A 137 1.20 10.35 16.49
C ASN A 137 0.36 11.15 17.50
N PHE A 138 -0.24 12.28 17.09
CA PHE A 138 -0.83 13.27 18.01
C PHE A 138 -2.01 12.72 18.82
N ARG A 139 -2.82 11.85 18.21
CA ARG A 139 -4.05 11.29 18.79
C ARG A 139 -3.88 9.88 19.36
N LEU A 140 -2.63 9.43 19.51
CA LEU A 140 -2.33 8.08 19.97
C LEU A 140 -2.30 7.98 21.49
N ASN A 141 -2.40 6.76 22.00
CA ASN A 141 -2.22 6.48 23.42
C ASN A 141 -0.79 6.85 23.85
N LYS A 142 -0.62 7.54 24.98
CA LYS A 142 0.70 8.01 25.45
C LYS A 142 1.64 6.86 25.86
N ILE A 143 1.09 5.76 26.36
CA ILE A 143 1.86 4.60 26.86
C ILE A 143 2.33 3.76 25.67
N ASN A 144 1.44 3.44 24.73
CA ASN A 144 1.73 2.57 23.58
C ASN A 144 1.97 3.36 22.28
N SER A 145 2.39 4.62 22.37
CA SER A 145 2.42 5.57 21.26
C SER A 145 3.22 5.05 20.06
N ASP A 146 4.38 4.45 20.29
CA ASP A 146 5.27 4.01 19.21
C ASP A 146 4.71 2.80 18.45
N GLU A 147 4.15 1.83 19.17
CA GLU A 147 3.50 0.67 18.57
C GLU A 147 2.27 1.10 17.77
N GLN A 148 1.42 1.95 18.35
CA GLN A 148 0.26 2.47 17.63
C GLN A 148 0.68 3.27 16.40
N PHE A 149 1.77 4.04 16.48
CA PHE A 149 2.20 4.86 15.37
C PHE A 149 2.67 4.01 14.19
N TYR A 150 3.37 2.91 14.46
CA TYR A 150 3.68 1.91 13.44
C TYR A 150 2.40 1.31 12.83
N LYS A 151 1.41 0.92 13.65
CA LYS A 151 0.15 0.34 13.16
C LYS A 151 -0.64 1.31 12.30
N ILE A 152 -0.72 2.59 12.66
CA ILE A 152 -1.33 3.62 11.81
C ILE A 152 -0.53 3.79 10.51
N ALA A 153 0.80 3.88 10.58
CA ALA A 153 1.62 4.00 9.37
C ALA A 153 1.41 2.81 8.40
N ILE A 154 1.34 1.58 8.93
CA ILE A 154 1.15 0.39 8.09
C ILE A 154 -0.28 0.27 7.56
N HIS A 155 -1.28 0.73 8.31
CA HIS A 155 -2.67 0.87 7.85
C HIS A 155 -2.76 1.79 6.63
N GLU A 156 -2.18 3.00 6.75
CA GLU A 156 -2.22 3.97 5.67
C GLU A 156 -1.44 3.52 4.44
N LEU A 157 -0.28 2.87 4.63
CA LEU A 157 0.43 2.21 3.54
C LEU A 157 -0.42 1.10 2.91
N GLY A 158 -1.16 0.31 3.69
CA GLY A 158 -2.11 -0.67 3.17
C GLY A 158 -3.13 -0.05 2.21
N HIS A 159 -3.69 1.11 2.56
CA HIS A 159 -4.56 1.87 1.66
C HIS A 159 -3.87 2.25 0.36
N THR A 160 -2.64 2.78 0.39
CA THR A 160 -1.89 3.14 -0.83
C THR A 160 -1.73 1.96 -1.79
N GLN A 161 -1.63 0.73 -1.26
CA GLN A 161 -1.52 -0.51 -2.05
C GLN A 161 -2.86 -0.97 -2.64
N GLY A 162 -3.97 -0.40 -2.18
CA GLY A 162 -5.33 -0.71 -2.64
C GLY A 162 -6.19 -1.49 -1.64
N LEU A 163 -5.72 -1.75 -0.41
CA LEU A 163 -6.54 -2.45 0.59
C LEU A 163 -7.68 -1.56 1.08
N PRO A 164 -8.94 -2.04 1.11
CA PRO A 164 -10.01 -1.37 1.84
C PRO A 164 -9.87 -1.59 3.34
N HIS A 165 -10.72 -0.91 4.12
CA HIS A 165 -10.91 -1.29 5.52
C HIS A 165 -11.32 -2.76 5.61
N CYS A 166 -10.87 -3.42 6.68
CA CYS A 166 -11.13 -4.83 6.95
C CYS A 166 -12.13 -4.95 8.10
N PRO A 167 -13.15 -5.84 7.99
CA PRO A 167 -14.09 -6.07 9.08
C PRO A 167 -13.46 -6.81 10.28
N GLU A 168 -12.34 -7.51 10.06
CA GLU A 168 -11.61 -8.25 11.09
C GLU A 168 -11.05 -7.30 12.15
N LYS A 169 -11.52 -7.44 13.39
CA LYS A 169 -11.25 -6.48 14.48
C LYS A 169 -9.80 -6.50 14.98
N MET A 170 -9.07 -7.59 14.73
CA MET A 170 -7.65 -7.70 15.05
C MET A 170 -6.73 -7.32 13.87
N CYS A 171 -7.30 -6.98 12.72
CA CYS A 171 -6.53 -6.64 11.52
C CYS A 171 -6.02 -5.20 11.56
N PHE A 172 -4.77 -4.95 11.16
CA PHE A 172 -4.25 -3.57 10.99
C PHE A 172 -5.06 -2.70 10.01
N MET A 173 -5.87 -3.29 9.12
CA MET A 173 -6.77 -2.55 8.23
C MET A 173 -8.15 -2.26 8.84
N ARG A 174 -8.38 -2.51 10.13
CA ARG A 174 -9.65 -2.18 10.79
C ARG A 174 -9.91 -0.67 10.74
N ASP A 175 -11.14 -0.27 10.46
CA ASP A 175 -11.56 1.13 10.60
C ASP A 175 -11.60 1.52 12.08
N ALA A 176 -10.96 2.64 12.44
CA ALA A 176 -10.99 3.16 13.79
C ALA A 176 -12.36 3.73 14.19
N GLU A 177 -13.25 4.01 13.24
CA GLU A 177 -14.63 4.50 13.45
C GLU A 177 -14.69 5.77 14.33
N GLY A 178 -13.64 6.60 14.28
CA GLY A 178 -13.50 7.82 15.11
C GLY A 178 -13.03 7.57 16.55
N LYS A 179 -12.61 6.35 16.88
CA LYS A 179 -11.99 5.96 18.15
C LYS A 179 -10.49 5.68 17.95
N ASN A 180 -9.88 4.95 18.88
CA ASN A 180 -8.53 4.41 18.77
C ASN A 180 -8.52 2.94 19.29
N PRO A 181 -8.92 1.97 18.45
CA PRO A 181 -8.90 0.54 18.81
C PRO A 181 -7.52 -0.11 18.58
N THR A 182 -6.48 0.66 18.26
CA THR A 182 -5.20 0.18 17.74
C THR A 182 -4.43 -0.76 18.68
N ASN A 183 -4.77 -0.77 19.98
CA ASN A 183 -4.25 -1.75 20.94
C ASN A 183 -4.82 -3.17 20.72
N GLU A 184 -6.01 -3.30 20.15
CA GLU A 184 -6.68 -4.59 19.88
C GLU A 184 -6.16 -5.26 18.60
N GLU A 185 -5.52 -4.49 17.72
CA GLU A 185 -5.00 -4.98 16.44
C GLU A 185 -3.66 -5.68 16.64
N THR A 186 -3.46 -6.83 16.00
CA THR A 186 -2.27 -7.67 16.22
C THR A 186 -1.44 -7.90 14.96
N ASP A 187 -2.10 -8.03 13.79
CA ASP A 187 -1.42 -8.26 12.50
C ASP A 187 -2.36 -7.92 11.33
N PHE A 188 -1.90 -7.98 10.09
CA PHE A 188 -2.79 -8.13 8.94
C PHE A 188 -3.45 -9.52 8.96
N CYS A 189 -4.77 -9.59 8.70
CA CYS A 189 -5.45 -10.87 8.53
C CYS A 189 -4.96 -11.60 7.25
N LYS A 190 -5.21 -12.91 7.18
CA LYS A 190 -4.84 -13.79 6.05
C LYS A 190 -5.18 -13.19 4.67
N LYS A 191 -6.38 -12.62 4.54
CA LYS A 191 -6.84 -11.98 3.30
C LYS A 191 -6.00 -10.75 2.93
N CYS A 192 -5.72 -9.88 3.90
CA CYS A 192 -4.92 -8.67 3.67
C CYS A 192 -3.46 -9.03 3.36
N LYS A 193 -2.87 -10.00 4.08
CA LYS A 193 -1.52 -10.52 3.78
C LYS A 193 -1.43 -11.07 2.36
N THR A 194 -2.39 -11.91 1.96
CA THR A 194 -2.42 -12.48 0.60
C THR A 194 -2.42 -11.40 -0.48
N PHE A 195 -3.23 -10.34 -0.29
CA PHE A 195 -3.22 -9.19 -1.20
C PHE A 195 -1.87 -8.46 -1.19
N LEU A 196 -1.30 -8.18 -0.03
CA LEU A 196 -0.03 -7.44 0.10
C LEU A 196 1.18 -8.22 -0.41
N ILE A 197 1.18 -9.55 -0.31
CA ILE A 197 2.22 -10.42 -0.91
C ILE A 197 2.26 -10.24 -2.42
N SER A 198 1.09 -10.10 -3.09
CA SER A 198 1.03 -9.76 -4.52
C SER A 198 1.57 -8.36 -4.85
N LYS A 199 1.84 -7.54 -3.82
CA LYS A 199 2.46 -6.20 -3.88
C LYS A 199 3.89 -6.20 -3.31
N ASN A 200 4.53 -7.37 -3.24
CA ASN A 200 5.90 -7.58 -2.76
C ASN A 200 6.14 -7.39 -1.26
N TRP A 201 5.08 -7.33 -0.44
CA TRP A 201 5.22 -7.37 1.02
C TRP A 201 5.64 -8.77 1.48
N LYS A 202 6.39 -8.83 2.58
CA LYS A 202 6.98 -10.04 3.12
C LYS A 202 6.40 -10.31 4.50
N PHE A 203 5.83 -11.49 4.70
CA PHE A 203 5.35 -11.95 5.99
C PHE A 203 5.97 -13.32 6.27
N SER A 204 6.27 -13.61 7.53
CA SER A 204 6.79 -14.91 7.95
C SER A 204 5.74 -16.02 7.92
N SER A 205 4.45 -15.66 7.98
CA SER A 205 3.31 -16.59 7.95
C SER A 205 2.06 -15.92 7.36
N ILE A 206 1.16 -16.75 6.82
CA ILE A 206 -0.12 -16.36 6.17
C ILE A 206 -1.30 -16.90 6.98
#